data_AF-A0A1Q6Y8F1-F1
#
_entry.id   AF-A0A1Q6Y8F1-F1
#
_cell.length_a   1.000
_cell.length_b   1.000
_cell.length_c   1.000
_cell.angle_alpha   90.00
_cell.angle_beta   90.00
_cell.angle_gamma   90.00
#
_symmetry.space_group_name_H-M   'P 1'
#
loop_
_entity.id
_entity.type
_entity.pdbx_description
1 polymer ?
#
loop_
_entity_poly.entity_id
_entity_poly.type
_entity_poly.pdbx_seq_one_letter_code
_entity_poly.pdbx_strand_id
1 'polypeptide(L)' 'DVERALDEFKKLLATNPDYTAGYFMAAQTLTRSGRSDEAKKMLVDGISSAKRTGNAHAESEMQAVLSDLG' A
#
# COMPACT_ATOMS: atom_id res chain seq x y z
N ASP A 1 -17.40 -1.69 0.98
CA ASP A 1 -17.18 -3.01 0.35
C ASP A 1 -15.69 -3.11 0.06
N VAL A 2 -15.00 -4.04 0.72
CA VAL A 2 -13.54 -4.16 0.67
C VAL A 2 -13.08 -4.55 -0.74
N GLU A 3 -13.76 -5.50 -1.39
CA GLU A 3 -13.36 -5.96 -2.72
C GLU A 3 -13.45 -4.85 -3.75
N ARG A 4 -14.53 -4.05 -3.73
CA ARG A 4 -14.67 -2.91 -4.65
C ARG A 4 -13.58 -1.87 -4.43
N ALA A 5 -13.21 -1.59 -3.18
CA ALA A 5 -12.13 -0.64 -2.90
C ALA A 5 -10.80 -1.13 -3.47
N LEU A 6 -10.50 -2.43 -3.32
CA LEU A 6 -9.28 -3.04 -3.83
C LEU A 6 -9.24 -3.08 -5.36
N ASP A 7 -10.37 -3.32 -6.02
CA ASP A 7 -10.47 -3.25 -7.48
C ASP A 7 -10.17 -1.84 -8.00
N GLU A 8 -10.66 -0.81 -7.32
CA GLU A 8 -10.36 0.58 -7.69
C GLU A 8 -8.89 0.94 -7.43
N PHE A 9 -8.30 0.52 -6.30
CA PHE A 9 -6.86 0.69 -6.08
C PHE A 9 -6.03 -0.04 -7.13
N LYS A 10 -6.42 -1.25 -7.53
CA LYS A 10 -5.75 -2.01 -8.58
C LYS A 10 -5.74 -1.26 -9.91
N LYS A 11 -6.88 -0.71 -10.33
CA LYS A 11 -6.98 0.10 -11.56
C LYS A 11 -6.14 1.38 -11.47
N LEU A 12 -6.20 2.06 -10.33
CA LEU A 12 -5.43 3.28 -10.06
C LEU A 12 -3.93 3.02 -10.17
N LEU A 13 -3.44 1.97 -9.52
CA LEU A 13 -2.02 1.63 -9.48
C LEU A 13 -1.52 1.04 -10.80
N ALA A 14 -2.38 0.39 -11.58
CA ALA A 14 -2.05 -0.05 -12.94
C ALA A 14 -1.77 1.13 -13.89
N THR A 15 -2.44 2.27 -13.67
CA THR A 15 -2.26 3.48 -14.49
C THR A 15 -1.27 4.46 -13.90
N ASN A 16 -1.08 4.44 -12.58
CA ASN A 16 -0.20 5.34 -11.84
C ASN A 16 0.67 4.53 -10.85
N PRO A 17 1.66 3.78 -11.33
CA PRO A 17 2.48 2.89 -10.49
C PRO A 17 3.35 3.62 -9.47
N ASP A 18 3.52 4.94 -9.62
CA ASP A 18 4.26 5.78 -8.68
C ASP A 18 3.33 6.54 -7.70
N TYR A 19 2.03 6.24 -7.72
CA TYR A 19 1.07 6.82 -6.78
C TYR A 19 1.15 6.13 -5.42
N THR A 20 2.21 6.49 -4.69
CA THR A 20 2.59 5.93 -3.37
C THR A 20 1.43 5.88 -2.36
N ALA A 21 0.59 6.92 -2.32
CA ALA A 21 -0.55 6.97 -1.41
C ALA A 21 -1.59 5.85 -1.68
N GLY A 22 -1.77 5.46 -2.95
CA GLY A 22 -2.69 4.39 -3.33
C GLY A 22 -2.31 3.04 -2.74
N TYR A 23 -1.01 2.71 -2.73
CA TYR A 23 -0.50 1.51 -2.08
C TYR A 23 -0.77 1.50 -0.57
N PHE A 24 -0.51 2.63 0.11
CA PHE A 24 -0.73 2.71 1.55
C PHE A 24 -2.21 2.61 1.93
N MET A 25 -3.10 3.26 1.17
CA MET A 25 -4.54 3.17 1.40
C MET A 25 -5.08 1.76 1.13
N ALA A 26 -4.59 1.07 0.10
CA ALA A 26 -4.92 -0.32 -0.16
C ALA A 26 -4.45 -1.22 1.00
N ALA A 27 -3.21 -1.06 1.45
CA ALA A 27 -2.66 -1.78 2.60
C ALA A 27 -3.49 -1.59 3.87
N GLN A 28 -3.82 -0.36 4.24
CA GLN A 28 -4.66 -0.10 5.41
C GLN A 28 -6.06 -0.71 5.30
N THR A 29 -6.64 -0.73 4.09
CA THR A 29 -7.93 -1.37 3.82
C THR A 29 -7.84 -2.88 4.04
N LEU A 30 -6.77 -3.51 3.56
CA LEU A 30 -6.49 -4.93 3.76
C LEU A 30 -6.27 -5.26 5.23
N THR A 31 -5.47 -4.47 5.96
CA THR A 31 -5.24 -4.61 7.40
C THR A 31 -6.55 -4.56 8.18
N ARG A 32 -7.41 -3.56 7.93
CA ARG A 32 -8.72 -3.43 8.59
C ARG A 32 -9.66 -4.60 8.26
N SER A 33 -9.44 -5.29 7.15
CA SER A 33 -10.22 -6.48 6.75
C SER A 33 -9.61 -7.81 7.19
N GLY A 34 -8.50 -7.81 7.94
CA GLY A 34 -7.81 -9.02 8.40
C GLY A 34 -6.99 -9.73 7.32
N ARG A 35 -6.80 -9.12 6.15
CA ARG A 35 -6.05 -9.68 5.00
C ARG A 35 -4.57 -9.29 5.06
N SER A 36 -3.91 -9.68 6.15
CA SER A 36 -2.55 -9.21 6.49
C SER A 36 -1.51 -9.53 5.41
N ASP A 37 -1.54 -10.71 4.78
CA ASP A 37 -0.55 -11.08 3.76
C ASP A 37 -0.63 -10.20 2.51
N GLU A 38 -1.84 -9.78 2.15
CA GLU A 38 -2.04 -8.87 1.02
C GLU A 38 -1.68 -7.43 1.39
N ALA A 39 -1.96 -7.02 2.63
CA ALA A 39 -1.53 -5.73 3.15
C ALA A 39 0.00 -5.61 3.07
N LYS A 40 0.73 -6.65 3.48
CA LYS A 40 2.20 -6.72 3.38
C LYS A 40 2.70 -6.52 1.94
N LYS A 41 2.05 -7.18 0.96
CA LYS A 41 2.40 -6.99 -0.46
C LYS A 41 2.22 -5.53 -0.91
N MET A 42 1.08 -4.92 -0.57
CA MET A 42 0.83 -3.51 -0.90
C MET A 42 1.84 -2.57 -0.23
N LEU A 43 2.27 -2.84 1.00
CA LEU A 43 3.29 -2.04 1.69
C LEU A 43 4.66 -2.17 1.01
N VAL A 44 5.07 -3.37 0.61
CA VAL A 44 6.35 -3.59 -0.11
C VAL A 44 6.37 -2.86 -1.46
N ASP A 45 5.28 -2.95 -2.22
CA ASP A 45 5.15 -2.24 -3.50
C ASP A 45 5.12 -0.72 -3.30
N GLY A 46 4.39 -0.27 -2.27
CA GLY A 46 4.32 1.13 -1.87
C GLY A 46 5.67 1.70 -1.43
N ILE A 47 6.46 0.98 -0.63
CA ILE A 47 7.83 1.35 -0.25
C ILE A 47 8.71 1.49 -1.49
N SER A 48 8.57 0.58 -2.45
CA SER A 48 9.30 0.65 -3.71
C SER A 48 8.90 1.91 -4.52
N SER A 49 7.61 2.24 -4.56
CA SER A 49 7.10 3.49 -5.15
C SER A 49 7.62 4.75 -4.43
N ALA A 50 7.61 4.74 -3.09
CA ALA A 50 8.11 5.84 -2.28
C ALA A 50 9.60 6.10 -2.56
N LYS A 51 10.41 5.05 -2.66
CA LYS A 51 11.84 5.15 -3.03
C LYS A 51 12.05 5.75 -4.41
N ARG A 52 11.31 5.28 -5.43
CA ARG A 52 11.42 5.82 -6.80
C ARG A 52 11.03 7.29 -6.89
N THR A 53 10.06 7.72 -6.07
CA THR A 53 9.54 9.10 -6.06
C THR A 53 10.25 10.01 -5.06
N GLY A 54 11.20 9.50 -4.26
CA GLY A 54 11.88 10.27 -3.21
C GLY A 54 11.00 10.63 -2.01
N ASN A 55 9.89 9.93 -1.81
CA ASN A 55 8.94 10.19 -0.72
C ASN A 55 9.37 9.47 0.58
N ALA A 56 10.40 10.00 1.23
CA ALA A 56 10.97 9.41 2.45
C ALA A 56 9.97 9.33 3.63
N HIS A 57 9.00 10.25 3.70
CA HIS A 57 7.97 10.22 4.72
C HIS A 57 7.05 9.00 4.53
N ALA A 58 6.52 8.82 3.32
CA ALA A 58 5.66 7.67 3.02
C ALA A 58 6.42 6.34 3.14
N GLU A 59 7.69 6.29 2.75
CA GLU A 59 8.54 5.12 2.97
C GLU A 59 8.58 4.72 4.44
N SER A 60 8.90 5.67 5.33
CA SER A 60 9.01 5.42 6.77
C SER A 60 7.69 4.94 7.39
N GLU A 61 6.58 5.60 7.03
CA GLU A 61 5.24 5.22 7.52
C GLU A 61 4.86 3.79 7.10
N MET A 62 5.11 3.43 5.83
CA MET A 62 4.80 2.10 5.33
C MET A 62 5.72 1.02 5.93
N GLN A 63 6.99 1.34 6.20
CA GLN A 63 7.90 0.43 6.90
C GLN A 63 7.46 0.17 8.34
N ALA A 64 6.97 1.19 9.06
CA ALA A 64 6.44 1.04 10.40
C ALA A 64 5.22 0.10 10.40
N VAL A 65 4.24 0.35 9.53
CA VAL A 65 3.06 -0.51 9.41
C VAL A 65 3.42 -1.93 8.98
N LEU A 66 4.39 -2.11 8.08
CA LEU A 66 4.85 -3.43 7.66
C LEU A 66 5.45 -4.22 8.82
N SER A 67 6.24 -3.55 9.66
CA SER A 67 6.87 -4.13 10.84
C SER A 67 5.82 -4.55 11.89
N ASP A 68 4.77 -3.73 12.08
CA ASP A 68 3.67 -4.03 13.00
C ASP A 68 2.84 -5.26 12.57
N LEU A 69 2.85 -5.60 11.28
CA LEU A 69 2.13 -6.76 10.74
C LEU A 69 2.90 -8.09 10.90
N GLY A 70 4.14 -8.08 11.42
CA GLY A 70 4.94 -9.26 11.76
C GLY A 70 5.71 -9.86 10.59
#